data_AF-A0A6B2CW05-F1
#
_entry.id   AF-A0A6B2CW05-F1
#
_cell.length_a   1.000
_cell.length_b   1.000
_cell.length_c   1.000
_cell.angle_alpha   90.00
_cell.angle_beta   90.00
_cell.angle_gamma   90.00
#
_symmetry.space_group_name_H-M   'P 1'
#
loop_
_entity.id
_entity.type
_entity.pdbx_description
1 polymer ?
#
loop_
_entity_poly.entity_id
_entity_poly.type
_entity_poly.pdbx_seq_one_letter_code
_entity_poly.pdbx_strand_id
1 'polypeptide(L)' 'VLAAEDVAHLYELRNKAKELDLPTAVVVDAGLTEIPPDTPTAICVGPAPEELVDKVTGALKLYR' A
#
# COMPACT_ATOMS: atom_id res chain seq x y z
N VAL A 1 -7.38 -6.07 -4.60
CA VAL A 1 -6.56 -4.85 -4.84
C VAL A 1 -7.41 -3.66 -4.49
N LEU A 2 -6.86 -2.72 -3.72
CA LEU A 2 -7.58 -1.58 -3.13
C LEU A 2 -6.94 -0.28 -3.60
N ALA A 3 -7.73 0.79 -3.66
CA ALA A 3 -7.27 2.10 -4.11
C ALA A 3 -6.72 2.91 -2.93
N ALA A 4 -5.56 3.54 -3.13
CA ALA A 4 -5.06 4.65 -2.33
C ALA A 4 -5.19 5.95 -3.13
N GLU A 5 -5.23 7.07 -2.43
CA GLU A 5 -5.50 8.38 -3.04
C GLU A 5 -4.24 8.98 -3.68
N ASP A 6 -3.09 8.84 -3.02
CA ASP A 6 -1.81 9.35 -3.47
C ASP A 6 -0.62 8.62 -2.79
N VAL A 7 0.59 9.08 -3.09
CA VAL A 7 1.84 8.54 -2.54
C VAL A 7 1.94 8.73 -1.01
N ALA A 8 1.40 9.82 -0.47
CA ALA A 8 1.41 10.05 0.98
C ALA A 8 0.53 9.01 1.69
N HIS A 9 -0.67 8.77 1.16
CA HIS A 9 -1.59 7.75 1.66
C HIS A 9 -0.98 6.34 1.58
N LEU A 10 -0.21 6.00 0.53
CA LEU A 10 0.56 4.74 0.48
C LEU A 10 1.55 4.62 1.65
N TYR A 11 2.23 5.70 2.01
CA TYR A 11 3.18 5.68 3.13
C TYR A 11 2.50 5.62 4.50
N GLU A 12 1.33 6.25 4.66
CA GLU A 12 0.52 6.14 5.87
C GLU A 12 0.06 4.70 6.10
N LEU A 13 -0.47 4.04 5.07
CA LEU A 13 -0.88 2.64 5.14
C LEU A 13 0.29 1.70 5.45
N ARG A 14 1.46 1.95 4.86
CA ARG A 14 2.70 1.21 5.15
C ARG A 14 3.12 1.39 6.62
N ASN A 15 3.06 2.62 7.14
CA ASN A 15 3.44 2.89 8.53
C ASN A 15 2.48 2.18 9.49
N LYS A 16 1.17 2.22 9.21
CA LYS A 16 0.15 1.49 9.97
C LYS A 16 0.39 -0.03 9.94
N ALA A 17 0.78 -0.59 8.81
CA ALA A 17 1.18 -1.99 8.71
C ALA A 17 2.41 -2.31 9.57
N LYS A 18 3.44 -1.44 9.54
CA LYS A 18 4.64 -1.59 10.38
C LYS A 18 4.35 -1.51 11.88
N GLU A 19 3.46 -0.62 12.31
CA GLU A 19 3.04 -0.50 13.71
C GLU A 19 2.34 -1.76 14.22
N LEU A 20 1.68 -2.51 13.33
CA LEU A 20 1.03 -3.79 13.62
C LEU A 20 1.97 -5.00 13.39
N ASP A 21 3.26 -4.75 13.15
CA ASP A 21 4.28 -5.76 12.84
C ASP A 21 3.92 -6.64 11.64
N LEU A 22 3.19 -6.07 10.67
CA LEU A 22 2.79 -6.78 9.46
C LEU A 22 3.89 -6.67 8.39
N PRO A 23 4.21 -7.77 7.69
CA PRO A 23 5.07 -7.71 6.53
C PRO A 23 4.51 -6.71 5.51
N THR A 24 5.36 -5.82 5.00
CA THR A 24 4.96 -4.84 4.00
C THR A 24 6.10 -4.50 3.06
N ALA A 25 5.75 -4.22 1.80
CA ALA A 25 6.70 -3.81 0.77
C ALA A 25 6.14 -2.62 -0.01
N VAL A 26 7.00 -1.68 -0.39
CA VAL A 26 6.67 -0.59 -1.31
C VAL A 26 7.09 -1.01 -2.71
N VAL A 27 6.19 -0.86 -3.68
CA VAL A 27 6.46 -1.08 -5.09
C VAL A 27 6.64 0.28 -5.75
N VAL A 28 7.78 0.43 -6.41
CA VAL A 28 8.14 1.62 -7.17
C VAL A 28 8.01 1.28 -8.64
N ASP A 29 7.40 2.17 -9.42
CA ASP A 29 7.28 1.94 -10.86
C ASP A 29 8.65 1.85 -11.51
N ALA A 30 8.80 0.97 -12.49
CA ALA A 30 10.06 0.77 -13.21
C ALA A 30 10.38 1.91 -14.20
N GLY A 31 9.62 3.01 -14.18
CA GLY A 31 9.74 4.12 -15.14
C GLY A 31 9.18 3.78 -16.52
N LEU A 32 8.21 2.86 -16.58
CA LEU A 32 7.51 2.47 -17.82
C LEU A 32 6.20 3.25 -18.01
N THR A 33 5.90 4.18 -17.10
CA THR A 33 4.73 5.06 -17.15
C THR A 33 5.14 6.53 -17.27
N GLU A 34 4.17 7.40 -17.52
CA GLU A 34 4.38 8.86 -17.63
C GLU A 34 4.66 9.54 -16.27
N ILE A 35 4.68 8.77 -15.18
CA ILE A 35 4.99 9.24 -13.83
C ILE A 35 6.53 9.39 -13.71
N PRO A 36 7.03 10.42 -13.02
CA PRO A 36 8.46 10.56 -12.76
C PRO A 36 9.06 9.26 -12.20
N PRO A 37 10.24 8.84 -12.68
CA PRO A 37 10.93 7.66 -12.16
C PRO A 37 11.11 7.77 -10.64
N ASP A 38 11.17 6.63 -9.97
CA ASP A 38 11.28 6.48 -8.52
C ASP A 38 10.04 6.87 -7.69
N THR A 39 8.87 6.97 -8.32
CA THR A 39 7.61 7.21 -7.61
C THR A 39 6.99 5.88 -7.11
N PRO A 40 6.70 5.73 -5.81
CA PRO A 40 5.93 4.60 -5.30
C PRO A 40 4.53 4.55 -5.93
N THR A 41 4.15 3.40 -6.48
CA THR A 41 2.84 3.22 -7.13
C THR A 41 1.93 2.25 -6.41
N ALA A 42 2.49 1.38 -5.57
CA ALA A 42 1.69 0.46 -4.75
C ALA A 42 2.41 0.07 -3.45
N ILE A 43 1.66 -0.51 -2.53
CA ILE A 43 2.19 -1.23 -1.38
C ILE A 43 1.55 -2.61 -1.28
N CYS A 44 2.29 -3.54 -0.71
CA CYS A 44 1.81 -4.86 -0.32
C CYS A 44 1.74 -4.92 1.21
N VAL A 45 0.70 -5.53 1.76
CA VAL A 45 0.53 -5.78 3.20
C VAL A 45 0.23 -7.27 3.37
N GLY A 46 0.96 -7.93 4.27
CA GLY A 46 0.89 -9.37 4.51
C GLY A 46 1.98 -10.19 3.79
N PRO A 47 1.89 -11.53 3.85
CA PRO A 47 0.74 -12.30 4.31
C PRO A 47 0.49 -12.19 5.82
N ALA A 48 -0.78 -12.15 6.22
CA ALA A 48 -1.25 -12.12 7.61
C ALA A 48 -2.74 -12.52 7.66
N PRO A 49 -3.30 -12.88 8.83
CA PRO A 49 -4.74 -13.04 9.02
C PRO A 49 -5.54 -11.83 8.49
N GLU A 50 -6.67 -12.11 7.86
CA GLU A 50 -7.56 -11.10 7.25
C GLU A 50 -7.89 -9.95 8.22
N GLU A 51 -8.27 -10.28 9.46
CA GLU A 51 -8.59 -9.29 10.49
C GLU A 51 -7.44 -8.31 10.78
N LEU A 52 -6.18 -8.73 10.62
CA LEU A 52 -5.02 -7.85 10.80
C LEU A 52 -4.76 -6.99 9.57
N VAL A 53 -4.93 -7.56 8.37
CA VAL A 53 -4.82 -6.80 7.12
C VAL A 53 -5.91 -5.73 7.03
N ASP A 54 -7.13 -6.06 7.42
CA ASP A 54 -8.28 -5.14 7.41
C ASP A 54 -8.13 -3.97 8.38
N LYS A 55 -7.38 -4.12 9.48
CA LYS A 55 -7.02 -2.97 10.33
C LYS A 55 -6.24 -1.92 9.52
N VAL A 56 -5.46 -2.32 8.52
CA VAL A 56 -4.74 -1.41 7.63
C VAL A 56 -5.64 -0.94 6.50
N THR A 57 -6.32 -1.87 5.81
CA THR A 57 -6.91 -1.60 4.49
C THR A 57 -8.44 -1.58 4.43
N GLY A 58 -9.16 -1.91 5.51
CA GLY A 58 -10.62 -2.13 5.49
C GLY A 58 -11.48 -0.90 5.15
N ALA A 59 -10.91 0.31 5.23
CA ALA A 59 -11.57 1.55 4.80
C ALA A 59 -11.36 1.88 3.31
N LEU A 60 -10.44 1.17 2.65
CA LEU A 60 -10.10 1.43 1.25
C LEU A 60 -11.15 0.83 0.32
N LYS A 61 -11.38 1.50 -0.80
CA LYS A 61 -12.29 1.02 -1.84
C LYS A 61 -11.57 0.04 -2.76
N LEU A 62 -12.32 -0.84 -3.40
CA LEU A 62 -11.79 -1.68 -4.47
C LEU A 62 -11.24 -0.79 -5.60
N TYR A 63 -10.03 -1.13 -6.06
CA TYR A 63 -9.43 -0.48 -7.22
C TYR A 63 -10.25 -0.80 -8.48
N ARG A 64 -10.59 0.23 -9.25
CA ARG A 64 -11.37 0.15 -10.50
C ARG A 64 -10.69 0.98 -11.57
#